data_AF-A0A9D5Y4L5-F1
#
_entry.id   AF-A0A9D5Y4L5-F1
#
_cell.length_a   1.000
_cell.length_b   1.000
_cell.length_c   1.000
_cell.angle_alpha   90.00
_cell.angle_beta   90.00
_cell.angle_gamma   90.00
#
_symmetry.space_group_name_H-M   'P 1'
#
loop_
_entity.id
_entity.type
_entity.pdbx_description
1 polymer ?
#
loop_
_entity_poly.entity_id
_entity_poly.type
_entity_poly.pdbx_seq_one_letter_code
_entity_poly.pdbx_strand_id
1 'polypeptide(L)'
;MTKPSAMHIRISLPQQTLALYDARSDLVARYLVSTAKNGAGEQNGSYCTPRGRHIIRAKIPGGMQSTGAGNTARCAVNTVFKRRRPTGEIWSPELSAQFPNRDWILTRILWLSGTEVGKNRLGNVDTMRRYVYIHGSPDTVPMGTP
;
A
#
# COMPACT_ATOMS: atom_id res chain seq x y z
N MET A 1 -7.07 28.31 17.24
CA MET A 1 -6.95 28.04 15.79
C MET A 1 -6.83 26.53 15.58
N THR A 2 -7.83 25.88 15.00
CA THR A 2 -7.77 24.46 14.63
C THR A 2 -6.77 24.28 13.50
N LYS A 3 -5.77 23.42 13.71
CA LYS A 3 -4.80 23.04 12.67
C LYS A 3 -5.58 22.51 11.46
N PRO A 4 -5.34 23.00 10.22
CA PRO A 4 -6.00 22.42 9.06
C PRO A 4 -5.72 20.92 9.00
N SER A 5 -6.76 20.12 8.79
CA SER A 5 -6.63 18.68 8.67
C SER A 5 -5.76 18.37 7.45
N ALA A 6 -4.87 17.40 7.54
CA ALA A 6 -4.10 16.97 6.38
C ALA A 6 -4.97 16.09 5.46
N MET A 7 -4.64 16.03 4.16
CA MET A 7 -5.21 15.00 3.30
C MET A 7 -4.98 13.63 3.92
N HIS A 8 -6.00 12.78 3.86
CA HIS A 8 -5.94 11.48 4.53
C HIS A 8 -6.68 10.40 3.75
N ILE A 9 -6.31 9.16 4.03
CA ILE A 9 -6.91 7.97 3.45
C ILE A 9 -7.69 7.25 4.55
N ARG A 10 -8.91 6.81 4.23
CA ARG A 10 -9.67 5.85 5.03
C ARG A 10 -9.82 4.55 4.25
N ILE A 11 -9.30 3.47 4.81
CA ILE A 11 -9.52 2.12 4.30
C ILE A 11 -10.59 1.47 5.15
N SER A 12 -11.62 0.92 4.51
CA SER A 12 -12.64 0.14 5.18
C SER A 12 -12.58 -1.32 4.77
N LEU A 13 -12.31 -2.20 5.73
CA LEU A 13 -12.22 -3.64 5.51
C LEU A 13 -13.59 -4.25 5.17
N PRO A 14 -14.71 -3.95 5.86
CA PRO A 14 -15.99 -4.56 5.50
C PRO A 14 -16.48 -4.16 4.10
N GLN A 15 -16.22 -2.92 3.70
CA GLN A 15 -16.63 -2.40 2.39
C GLN A 15 -15.56 -2.63 1.31
N GLN A 16 -14.36 -3.10 1.66
CA GLN A 16 -13.23 -3.25 0.73
C GLN A 16 -13.00 -1.99 -0.14
N THR A 17 -12.96 -0.83 0.52
CA THR A 17 -12.74 0.46 -0.16
C THR A 17 -11.61 1.26 0.47
N LEU A 18 -10.94 2.04 -0.38
CA LEU A 18 -10.05 3.12 -0.01
C LEU A 18 -10.68 4.44 -0.44
N ALA A 19 -10.92 5.34 0.49
CA ALA A 19 -11.40 6.69 0.24
C ALA A 19 -10.31 7.72 0.55
N LEU A 20 -10.03 8.61 -0.39
CA LEU A 20 -9.12 9.74 -0.24
C LEU A 20 -9.93 11.00 0.07
N TYR A 21 -9.55 11.69 1.14
CA TYR A 21 -10.15 12.94 1.57
C TYR A 21 -9.14 14.08 1.52
N ASP A 22 -9.59 15.27 1.16
CA ASP A 22 -8.78 16.49 1.17
C ASP A 22 -8.62 17.07 2.60
N ALA A 23 -7.96 18.21 2.70
CA ALA A 23 -7.73 18.90 3.97
C ALA A 23 -9.01 19.46 4.63
N ARG A 24 -10.10 19.61 3.87
CA ARG A 24 -11.42 20.02 4.35
C ARG A 24 -12.30 18.82 4.73
N SER A 25 -11.79 17.61 4.55
CA SER A 25 -12.51 16.34 4.70
C SER A 25 -13.55 16.09 3.62
N ASP A 26 -13.42 16.73 2.46
CA ASP A 26 -14.23 16.43 1.29
C ASP A 26 -13.71 15.16 0.62
N LEU A 27 -14.62 14.30 0.15
CA LEU A 27 -14.25 13.08 -0.57
C LEU A 27 -13.70 13.43 -1.95
N VAL A 28 -12.43 13.12 -2.20
CA VAL A 28 -11.74 13.37 -3.48
C VAL A 28 -11.88 12.19 -4.42
N ALA A 29 -11.68 10.97 -3.91
CA ALA A 29 -11.71 9.76 -4.72
C ALA A 29 -12.04 8.53 -3.87
N ARG A 30 -12.57 7.50 -4.53
CA ARG A 30 -12.85 6.19 -3.93
C ARG A 30 -12.37 5.10 -4.89
N TYR A 31 -11.73 4.08 -4.32
CA TYR A 31 -11.25 2.91 -5.04
C TYR A 31 -11.72 1.65 -4.32
N LEU A 32 -12.03 0.60 -5.08
CA LEU A 32 -12.09 -0.74 -4.51
C LEU A 32 -10.67 -1.19 -4.16
N VAL A 33 -10.56 -2.00 -3.12
CA VAL A 33 -9.30 -2.63 -2.70
C VAL A 33 -9.54 -4.10 -2.38
N SER A 34 -8.45 -4.86 -2.25
CA SER A 34 -8.45 -6.18 -1.62
C SER A 34 -7.53 -6.11 -0.41
N THR A 35 -8.08 -6.35 0.79
CA THR A 35 -7.30 -6.46 2.03
C THR A 35 -6.96 -7.92 2.33
N ALA A 36 -6.25 -8.18 3.41
CA ALA A 36 -5.86 -9.55 3.72
C ALA A 36 -7.07 -10.47 3.94
N LYS A 37 -7.02 -11.66 3.33
CA LYS A 37 -7.99 -12.75 3.52
C LYS A 37 -8.21 -13.14 4.98
N ASN A 38 -7.17 -13.04 5.82
CA ASN A 38 -7.25 -13.33 7.26
C ASN A 38 -7.96 -12.23 8.08
N GLY A 39 -8.47 -11.19 7.42
CA GLY A 39 -9.21 -10.11 8.06
C GLY A 39 -8.31 -9.15 8.84
N ALA A 40 -8.86 -8.59 9.92
CA ALA A 40 -8.21 -7.56 10.71
C ALA A 40 -7.30 -8.14 11.80
N GLY A 41 -6.10 -7.56 11.98
CA GLY A 41 -5.20 -8.00 13.03
C GLY A 41 -3.79 -7.39 12.95
N GLU A 42 -3.22 -7.13 14.11
CA GLU A 42 -1.98 -6.38 14.24
C GLU A 42 -0.76 -7.25 14.55
N GLN A 43 -0.97 -8.49 15.02
CA GLN A 43 0.10 -9.39 15.44
C GLN A 43 1.05 -9.76 14.29
N ASN A 44 2.35 -9.78 14.60
CA ASN A 44 3.37 -10.25 13.68
C ASN A 44 3.12 -11.71 13.29
N GLY A 45 3.32 -12.03 12.00
CA GLY A 45 3.02 -13.36 11.47
C GLY A 45 1.53 -13.72 11.31
N SER A 46 0.59 -12.82 11.64
CA SER A 46 -0.86 -13.10 11.48
C SER A 46 -1.36 -13.10 10.04
N TYR A 47 -0.60 -12.48 9.12
CA TYR A 47 -1.03 -12.18 7.75
C TYR A 47 -2.35 -11.38 7.66
N CYS A 48 -2.80 -10.75 8.75
CA CYS A 48 -3.98 -9.88 8.79
C CYS A 48 -3.65 -8.43 8.42
N THR A 49 -4.65 -7.66 8.01
CA THR A 49 -4.53 -6.21 7.81
C THR A 49 -4.60 -5.46 9.15
N PRO A 50 -3.56 -4.70 9.54
CA PRO A 50 -3.57 -3.96 10.80
C PRO A 50 -4.54 -2.78 10.76
N ARG A 51 -5.21 -2.51 11.89
CA ARG A 51 -6.10 -1.36 12.07
C ARG A 51 -5.39 -0.21 12.79
N GLY A 52 -6.11 0.91 12.93
CA GLY A 52 -5.65 2.11 13.61
C GLY A 52 -4.99 3.12 12.68
N ARG A 53 -4.45 4.19 13.26
CA ARG A 53 -3.79 5.26 12.52
C ARG A 53 -2.43 4.81 12.00
N HIS A 54 -2.17 5.23 10.76
CA HIS A 54 -0.95 4.95 10.04
C HIS A 54 -0.50 6.22 9.33
N ILE A 55 0.79 6.27 9.01
CA ILE A 55 1.37 7.25 8.09
C ILE A 55 2.02 6.50 6.92
N ILE A 56 2.02 7.12 5.74
CA ILE A 56 2.86 6.67 4.64
C ILE A 56 4.30 7.08 4.99
N ARG A 57 5.11 6.11 5.39
CA ARG A 57 6.51 6.34 5.80
C ARG A 57 7.44 6.43 4.59
N ALA A 58 7.12 5.73 3.51
CA ALA A 58 7.85 5.78 2.25
C ALA A 58 6.93 5.49 1.06
N LYS A 59 7.27 6.03 -0.11
CA LYS A 59 6.67 5.71 -1.39
C LYS A 59 7.75 5.08 -2.27
N ILE A 60 7.43 4.02 -3.02
CA ILE A 60 8.41 3.33 -3.87
C ILE A 60 7.78 3.10 -5.24
N PRO A 61 8.35 3.59 -6.33
CA PRO A 61 9.48 4.53 -6.36
C PRO A 61 9.03 5.89 -5.82
N GLY A 62 9.81 6.51 -4.93
CA GLY A 62 9.42 7.76 -4.28
C GLY A 62 10.24 8.12 -3.03
N GLY A 63 11.51 8.46 -3.25
CA GLY A 63 12.47 8.92 -2.23
C GLY A 63 13.73 8.05 -2.22
N MET A 64 14.84 8.57 -2.76
CA MET A 64 16.12 7.89 -3.05
C MET A 64 16.10 6.83 -4.16
N GLN A 65 15.83 7.28 -5.38
CA GLN A 65 16.88 7.12 -6.41
C GLN A 65 17.44 8.51 -6.66
N SER A 66 18.54 8.84 -5.98
CA SER A 66 19.40 9.94 -6.38
C SER A 66 20.19 9.48 -7.60
N THR A 67 19.53 9.44 -8.77
CA THR A 67 20.26 9.79 -9.99
C THR A 67 20.25 11.30 -9.98
N GLY A 68 21.42 11.92 -9.75
CA GLY A 68 21.54 13.38 -9.67
C GLY A 68 20.77 14.07 -10.80
N ALA A 69 20.16 15.20 -10.46
CA ALA A 69 19.11 15.93 -11.17
C ALA A 69 17.69 15.58 -10.69
N GLY A 70 17.08 16.54 -10.00
CA GLY A 70 15.76 16.45 -9.41
C GLY A 70 14.68 16.07 -10.42
N ASN A 71 14.32 14.80 -10.47
CA ASN A 71 13.00 14.35 -10.88
C ASN A 71 12.73 13.01 -10.18
N THR A 72 11.60 12.91 -9.48
CA THR A 72 11.18 11.64 -8.86
C THR A 72 10.68 10.76 -10.00
N ALA A 73 11.58 10.00 -10.63
CA ALA A 73 11.22 9.11 -11.74
C ALA A 73 10.05 8.21 -11.30
N ARG A 74 8.88 8.44 -11.89
CA ARG A 74 7.73 7.55 -11.73
C ARG A 74 8.09 6.28 -12.51
N CYS A 75 7.93 5.11 -11.90
CA CYS A 75 8.01 3.86 -12.64
C CYS A 75 6.92 3.84 -13.71
N ALA A 76 7.21 3.17 -14.83
CA ALA A 76 6.19 2.87 -15.83
C ALA A 76 5.03 2.11 -15.17
N VAL A 77 3.82 2.33 -15.68
CA VAL A 77 2.66 1.53 -15.30
C VAL A 77 3.01 0.05 -15.47
N ASN A 78 2.52 -0.79 -14.56
CA ASN A 78 2.79 -2.23 -14.53
C ASN A 78 4.24 -2.63 -14.21
N THR A 79 5.13 -1.71 -13.81
CA THR A 79 6.45 -2.09 -13.30
C THR A 79 6.33 -3.08 -12.15
N VAL A 80 7.01 -4.22 -12.25
CA VAL A 80 6.96 -5.30 -11.25
C VAL A 80 7.99 -5.08 -10.15
N PHE A 81 7.57 -5.24 -8.90
CA PHE A 81 8.43 -5.15 -7.72
C PHE A 81 8.65 -6.51 -7.07
N LYS A 82 9.88 -6.75 -6.61
CA LYS A 82 10.23 -7.87 -5.73
C LYS A 82 11.04 -7.32 -4.55
N ARG A 83 10.67 -7.68 -3.32
CA ARG A 83 11.29 -7.15 -2.09
C ARG A 83 11.38 -5.61 -2.09
N ARG A 84 10.35 -4.94 -2.63
CA ARG A 84 10.26 -3.48 -2.79
C ARG A 84 11.33 -2.84 -3.70
N ARG A 85 11.91 -3.61 -4.62
CA ARG A 85 12.81 -3.10 -5.67
C ARG A 85 12.19 -3.38 -7.04
N PRO A 86 12.26 -2.44 -8.00
CA PRO A 86 11.84 -2.72 -9.37
C PRO A 86 12.71 -3.85 -9.92
N THR A 87 12.06 -4.77 -10.65
CA THR A 87 12.73 -5.96 -11.22
C THR A 87 13.31 -5.69 -12.60
N GLY A 88 12.87 -4.61 -13.27
CA GLY A 88 13.10 -4.39 -14.70
C GLY A 88 11.98 -4.96 -15.58
N GLU A 89 11.11 -5.82 -15.02
CA GLU A 89 9.96 -6.38 -15.74
C GLU A 89 8.77 -5.39 -15.72
N ILE A 90 8.04 -5.35 -16.83
CA ILE A 90 6.69 -4.75 -16.92
C ILE A 90 5.69 -5.90 -16.99
N TRP A 91 4.70 -5.88 -16.10
CA TRP A 91 3.67 -6.91 -16.06
C TRP A 91 2.82 -6.89 -17.33
N SER A 92 2.52 -8.08 -17.84
CA SER A 92 1.55 -8.35 -18.90
C SER A 92 0.78 -9.64 -18.60
N PRO A 93 -0.39 -9.87 -19.23
CA PRO A 93 -1.13 -11.13 -19.09
C PRO A 93 -0.29 -12.36 -19.45
N GLU A 94 0.56 -12.28 -20.47
CA GLU A 94 1.43 -13.38 -20.92
C GLU A 94 2.49 -13.70 -19.87
N LEU A 95 3.08 -12.68 -19.24
CA LEU A 95 4.02 -12.88 -18.13
C LEU A 95 3.30 -13.46 -16.91
N SER A 96 2.07 -13.04 -16.65
CA SER A 96 1.24 -13.59 -15.58
C SER A 96 0.93 -15.07 -15.79
N ALA A 97 0.63 -15.47 -17.02
CA ALA A 97 0.33 -16.86 -17.38
C ALA A 97 1.55 -17.78 -17.21
N GLN A 98 2.77 -17.26 -17.42
CA GLN A 98 4.01 -18.02 -17.19
C GLN A 98 4.29 -18.26 -15.69
N PHE A 99 3.83 -17.36 -14.81
CA PHE A 99 4.06 -17.44 -13.38
C PHE A 99 2.74 -17.30 -12.58
N PRO A 100 1.83 -18.29 -12.68
CA PRO A 100 0.47 -18.17 -12.15
C PRO A 100 0.39 -18.01 -10.63
N ASN A 101 1.42 -18.47 -9.90
CA ASN A 101 1.48 -18.42 -8.44
C ASN A 101 2.34 -17.26 -7.90
N ARG A 102 2.81 -16.35 -8.77
CA ARG A 102 3.63 -15.21 -8.35
C ARG A 102 2.74 -14.10 -7.80
N ASP A 103 3.13 -13.56 -6.65
CA ASP A 103 2.53 -12.33 -6.12
C ASP A 103 3.00 -11.12 -6.94
N TRP A 104 2.05 -10.40 -7.52
CA TRP A 104 2.28 -9.28 -8.43
C TRP A 104 2.10 -7.94 -7.74
N ILE A 105 3.23 -7.34 -7.36
CA ILE A 105 3.28 -5.99 -6.78
C ILE A 105 3.67 -5.02 -7.89
N LEU A 106 2.76 -4.13 -8.28
CA LEU A 106 2.90 -3.30 -9.48
C LEU A 106 2.97 -1.81 -9.19
N THR A 107 3.64 -1.09 -10.10
CA THR A 107 3.65 0.38 -10.28
C THR A 107 4.21 1.21 -9.12
N ARG A 108 3.67 1.04 -7.92
CA ARG A 108 4.07 1.76 -6.72
C ARG A 108 3.72 0.99 -5.44
N ILE A 109 4.45 1.30 -4.38
CA ILE A 109 4.26 0.80 -3.01
C ILE A 109 4.19 2.02 -2.08
N LEU A 110 3.18 2.10 -1.22
CA LEU A 110 3.07 3.06 -0.13
C LEU A 110 3.30 2.30 1.18
N TRP A 111 4.51 2.38 1.71
CA TRP A 111 4.90 1.65 2.91
C TRP A 111 4.38 2.35 4.16
N LEU A 112 3.59 1.62 4.94
CA LEU A 112 2.90 2.15 6.10
C LEU A 112 3.72 1.97 7.38
N SER A 113 3.59 2.93 8.28
CA SER A 113 4.05 2.83 9.66
C SER A 113 2.90 3.18 10.60
N GLY A 114 2.65 2.30 11.58
CA GLY A 114 1.65 2.58 12.61
C GLY A 114 2.07 3.73 13.52
N THR A 115 1.09 4.38 14.13
CA THR A 115 1.31 5.51 15.06
C THR A 115 0.75 5.26 16.46
N GLU A 116 0.18 4.08 16.72
CA GLU A 116 -0.45 3.71 17.99
C GLU A 116 0.38 2.63 18.71
N VAL A 117 1.16 3.05 19.70
CA VAL A 117 2.06 2.16 20.47
C VAL A 117 1.27 1.03 21.13
N GLY A 118 1.77 -0.20 21.01
CA GLY A 118 1.13 -1.39 21.59
C GLY A 118 -0.09 -1.90 20.79
N LYS A 119 -0.53 -1.17 19.76
CA LYS A 119 -1.59 -1.60 18.85
C LYS A 119 -1.09 -1.86 17.44
N ASN A 120 -0.42 -0.91 16.80
CA ASN A 120 0.13 -1.07 15.44
C ASN A 120 1.56 -0.52 15.30
N ARG A 121 2.17 -0.11 16.43
CA ARG A 121 3.50 0.49 16.50
C ARG A 121 4.29 -0.12 17.65
N LEU A 122 5.55 -0.46 17.38
CA LEU A 122 6.49 -1.13 18.29
C LEU A 122 6.02 -2.55 18.71
N GLY A 123 6.94 -3.29 19.36
CA GLY A 123 6.69 -4.66 19.83
C GLY A 123 6.31 -5.63 18.71
N ASN A 124 5.49 -6.63 19.06
CA ASN A 124 5.01 -7.66 18.13
C ASN A 124 3.87 -7.21 17.22
N VAL A 125 3.48 -5.93 17.26
CA VAL A 125 2.37 -5.39 16.47
C VAL A 125 2.79 -4.33 15.47
N ASP A 126 4.09 -4.09 15.31
CA ASP A 126 4.62 -2.99 14.49
C ASP A 126 4.33 -3.18 12.98
N THR A 127 3.44 -2.36 12.43
CA THR A 127 3.03 -2.41 11.01
C THR A 127 4.20 -2.30 10.04
N MET A 128 5.18 -1.44 10.33
CA MET A 128 6.29 -1.20 9.39
C MET A 128 7.22 -2.41 9.35
N ARG A 129 7.55 -2.99 10.52
CA ARG A 129 8.35 -4.21 10.65
C ARG A 129 7.68 -5.42 10.01
N ARG A 130 6.34 -5.44 9.98
CA ARG A 130 5.53 -6.45 9.27
C ARG A 130 5.48 -6.25 7.75
N TYR A 131 6.16 -5.23 7.20
CA TYR A 131 6.19 -4.92 5.78
C TYR A 131 4.81 -4.69 5.15
N VAL A 132 3.88 -4.07 5.88
CA VAL A 132 2.55 -3.78 5.35
C VAL A 132 2.57 -2.52 4.48
N TYR A 133 2.03 -2.60 3.28
CA TYR A 133 1.97 -1.50 2.33
C TYR A 133 0.73 -1.55 1.43
N ILE A 134 0.37 -0.42 0.84
CA ILE A 134 -0.62 -0.34 -0.25
C ILE A 134 0.17 -0.42 -1.56
N HIS A 135 -0.26 -1.25 -2.49
CA HIS A 135 0.40 -1.39 -3.79
C HIS A 135 -0.61 -1.56 -4.94
N GLY A 136 -0.14 -1.41 -6.18
CA GLY A 136 -0.92 -1.83 -7.34
C GLY A 136 -0.86 -3.34 -7.55
N SER A 137 -1.88 -3.90 -8.18
CA SER A 137 -1.96 -5.29 -8.62
C SER A 137 -2.41 -5.32 -10.08
N PRO A 138 -2.34 -6.48 -10.76
CA PRO A 138 -3.01 -6.67 -12.04
C PRO A 138 -4.52 -6.40 -11.94
N ASP A 139 -5.12 -5.95 -13.05
CA ASP A 139 -6.58 -5.76 -13.16
C ASP A 139 -7.36 -7.08 -13.10
N THR A 140 -6.68 -8.21 -13.30
CA THR A 140 -7.25 -9.55 -13.18
C THR A 140 -7.45 -10.00 -11.73
N VAL A 141 -6.88 -9.28 -10.75
CA VAL A 141 -7.06 -9.59 -9.33
C VAL A 141 -8.43 -9.09 -8.88
N PRO A 142 -9.25 -9.92 -8.20
CA PRO A 142 -10.54 -9.49 -7.67
C PRO A 142 -10.40 -8.30 -6.70
N MET A 143 -11.15 -7.24 -6.95
CA MET A 143 -11.23 -6.05 -6.09
C MET A 143 -12.60 -6.00 -5.41
N GLY A 144 -12.66 -5.50 -4.18
CA GLY A 144 -13.91 -5.47 -3.40
C GLY A 144 -14.11 -6.72 -2.52
N THR A 145 -13.14 -7.64 -2.49
CA THR A 145 -13.11 -8.83 -1.62
C THR A 145 -11.71 -9.02 -1.01
N PRO A 146 -11.61 -9.52 0.24
CA PRO A 146 -10.36 -10.07 0.76
C PRO A 146 -9.85 -11.29 0.00
#